data_AF-A0A4Y7SU13-F1
#
_entry.id   AF-A0A4Y7SU13-F1
#
_cell.length_a   1.000
_cell.length_b   1.000
_cell.length_c   1.000
_cell.angle_alpha   90.00
_cell.angle_beta   90.00
_cell.angle_gamma   90.00
#
_symmetry.space_group_name_H-M   'P 1'
#
loop_
_entity.id
_entity.type
_entity.pdbx_description
1 polymer ?
#
loop_
_entity_poly.entity_id
_entity_poly.type
_entity_poly.pdbx_seq_one_letter_code
_entity_poly.pdbx_strand_id
1 'polypeptide(L)'
;MGLKLCAVAVPLKPGLPFIQCFTDIAQLLQNGWDQTGVNWDHYHIEASVLVPGDQIIFKALRLHHVVTLLSLICTGGHFYRGSTMTETMASLITSLLLPCYITNTSHVSSQYLLQLMTLYCHNCIVISSSESWLSSLNKVSFNISSFTSWHRLILLHVLAILGPVLDYRFYPTWNQEAISDPDCMTIAQARGAVMETINSLTSIGITVRRGPPGTGWVTARQYFDDALLATTILFRQAFVTVTEKAKGSHAGLSNFRTAHQPHAVKLLRRSLCYRPDLLNAFDQAFTGPDSAEEPVDLYTIPLLAEEGVVDLRCMVRASGSNCPKNKHDPIKLIHKGATWSLNQAFMRTYADILKREEEVKDNDKMEVDT
;
A
#
# COMPACT_ATOMS: atom_id res chain seq x y z
N MET A 1 7.17 13.76 38.11
CA MET A 1 6.24 14.08 37.00
C MET A 1 6.93 13.67 35.72
N GLY A 2 6.30 12.86 34.87
CA GLY A 2 6.91 12.39 33.63
C GLY A 2 6.95 13.48 32.55
N LEU A 3 8.00 13.53 31.74
CA LEU A 3 8.17 14.55 30.68
C LEU A 3 8.76 13.94 29.41
N LYS A 4 8.18 14.28 28.26
CA LYS A 4 8.65 13.84 26.94
C LYS A 4 8.83 15.03 26.01
N LEU A 5 10.01 15.20 25.43
CA LEU A 5 10.22 16.14 24.33
C LEU A 5 9.85 15.43 23.02
N CYS A 6 8.96 16.03 22.24
CA CYS A 6 8.63 15.59 20.90
C CYS A 6 8.97 16.68 19.90
N ALA A 7 9.94 16.40 19.03
CA ALA A 7 10.31 17.25 17.91
C ALA A 7 9.70 16.68 16.62
N VAL A 8 8.97 17.49 15.87
CA VAL A 8 8.30 17.09 14.64
C VAL A 8 8.72 17.97 13.48
N ALA A 9 8.91 17.36 12.32
CA ALA A 9 9.12 18.12 11.09
C ALA A 9 7.78 18.67 10.57
N VAL A 10 7.71 19.97 10.29
CA VAL A 10 6.51 20.70 9.86
C VAL A 10 6.78 21.42 8.55
N PRO A 11 5.89 21.31 7.54
CA PRO A 11 6.06 22.00 6.27
C PRO A 11 6.30 23.51 6.44
N LEU A 12 7.33 24.03 5.77
CA LEU A 12 7.72 25.45 5.84
C LEU A 12 6.93 26.35 4.88
N LYS A 13 6.62 25.85 3.68
CA LYS A 13 6.03 26.64 2.61
C LYS A 13 4.51 26.49 2.59
N PRO A 14 3.74 27.58 2.79
CA PRO A 14 2.33 27.59 2.45
C PRO A 14 2.16 27.21 0.97
N GLY A 15 1.39 26.17 0.68
CA GLY A 15 1.10 25.71 -0.68
C GLY A 15 1.92 24.53 -1.18
N LEU A 16 3.01 24.12 -0.51
CA LEU A 16 3.68 22.86 -0.86
C LEU A 16 2.87 21.67 -0.31
N PRO A 17 2.47 20.67 -1.14
CA PRO A 17 1.76 19.50 -0.66
C PRO A 17 2.56 18.75 0.41
N PHE A 18 1.91 18.38 1.52
CA PHE A 18 2.52 17.70 2.66
C PHE A 18 3.41 16.51 2.28
N ILE A 19 3.00 15.71 1.29
CA ILE A 19 3.75 14.55 0.82
C ILE A 19 5.11 14.95 0.23
N GLN A 20 5.16 16.04 -0.55
CA GLN A 20 6.39 16.50 -1.20
C GLN A 20 7.44 16.96 -0.19
N CYS A 21 7.03 17.41 1.00
CA CYS A 21 7.95 17.78 2.08
C CYS A 21 8.77 16.61 2.62
N PHE A 22 8.30 15.36 2.47
CA PHE A 22 8.83 14.20 3.19
C PHE A 22 9.09 12.97 2.32
N THR A 23 8.83 13.03 1.00
CA THR A 23 9.11 11.92 0.07
C THR A 23 10.30 12.16 -0.84
N ASP A 24 11.00 13.29 -0.79
CA ASP A 24 12.17 13.48 -1.66
C ASP A 24 13.34 12.60 -1.22
N ILE A 25 13.42 11.41 -1.81
CA ILE A 25 14.50 10.45 -1.55
C ILE A 25 15.86 10.95 -2.03
N ALA A 26 15.90 11.76 -3.10
CA ALA A 26 17.14 12.33 -3.58
C ALA A 26 17.76 13.19 -2.48
N GLN A 27 16.94 14.01 -1.84
CA GLN A 27 17.31 14.84 -0.71
C GLN A 27 17.65 14.02 0.54
N LEU A 28 16.87 13.00 0.89
CA LEU A 28 17.18 12.10 2.02
C LEU A 28 18.53 11.40 1.88
N LEU A 29 19.07 11.30 0.67
CA LEU A 29 20.35 10.67 0.35
C LEU A 29 21.44 11.67 -0.09
N GLN A 30 21.18 12.99 -0.04
CA GLN A 30 22.20 13.99 -0.32
C GLN A 30 23.28 14.00 0.77
N ASN A 31 24.52 14.31 0.35
CA ASN A 31 25.63 14.54 1.27
C ASN A 31 25.26 15.66 2.25
N GLY A 32 25.17 15.31 3.55
CA GLY A 32 24.84 16.27 4.61
C GLY A 32 23.39 16.27 5.07
N TRP A 33 22.56 15.30 4.66
CA TRP A 33 21.27 15.09 5.35
C TRP A 33 21.52 14.84 6.83
N ASP A 34 21.07 15.80 7.64
CA ASP A 34 21.00 15.69 9.07
C ASP A 34 19.57 15.32 9.46
N GLN A 35 19.35 14.05 9.80
CA GLN A 35 18.06 13.55 10.30
C GLN A 35 17.55 14.28 11.54
N THR A 36 18.45 15.00 12.24
CA THR A 36 18.17 15.82 13.41
C THR A 36 18.16 17.32 13.11
N GLY A 37 18.47 17.70 11.87
CA GLY A 37 18.62 19.07 11.41
C GLY A 37 17.38 19.62 10.73
N VAL A 38 17.39 20.93 10.49
CA VAL A 38 16.31 21.66 9.82
C VAL A 38 16.55 21.70 8.31
N ASN A 39 15.50 21.50 7.51
CA ASN A 39 15.54 21.70 6.06
C ASN A 39 14.74 22.94 5.68
N TRP A 40 15.39 24.11 5.74
CA TRP A 40 14.71 25.40 5.53
C TRP A 40 14.03 25.56 4.16
N ASP A 41 14.29 24.67 3.21
CA ASP A 41 13.63 24.67 1.90
C ASP A 41 12.26 23.96 1.91
N HIS A 42 12.01 23.05 2.87
CA HIS A 42 10.85 22.15 2.88
C HIS A 42 10.14 22.04 4.23
N TYR A 43 10.86 21.93 5.33
CA TYR A 43 10.30 21.78 6.67
C TYR A 43 11.17 22.39 7.79
N HIS A 44 10.53 22.90 8.84
CA HIS A 44 11.19 23.27 10.10
C HIS A 44 10.88 22.24 11.17
N ILE A 45 11.61 22.32 12.29
CA ILE A 45 11.35 21.47 13.45
C ILE A 45 10.55 22.27 14.48
N GLU A 46 9.40 21.74 14.86
CA GLU A 46 8.64 22.22 16.02
C GLU A 46 8.82 21.24 17.17
N ALA A 47 9.15 21.77 18.35
CA ALA A 47 9.39 20.95 19.54
C ALA A 47 8.38 21.28 20.63
N SER A 48 7.74 20.23 21.15
CA SER A 48 6.73 20.32 22.22
C SER A 48 7.14 19.43 23.39
N VAL A 49 7.01 19.95 24.61
CA VAL A 49 7.16 19.17 25.84
C VAL A 49 5.80 18.65 26.24
N LEU A 50 5.65 17.32 26.25
CA LEU A 50 4.44 16.62 26.66
C LEU A 50 4.49 16.31 28.15
N VAL A 51 3.40 16.62 28.84
CA VAL A 51 3.15 16.33 30.26
C VAL A 51 2.10 15.22 30.42
N PRO A 52 1.94 14.62 31.62
CA PRO A 52 0.93 13.59 31.83
C PRO A 52 -0.48 14.11 31.52
N GLY A 53 -1.21 13.40 30.67
CA GLY A 53 -2.54 13.79 30.18
C GLY A 53 -2.55 14.29 28.73
N ASP A 54 -1.41 14.72 28.21
CA ASP A 54 -1.31 15.16 26.81
C ASP A 54 -1.50 14.00 25.83
N GLN A 55 -2.08 14.32 24.68
CA GLN A 55 -2.25 13.41 23.56
C GLN A 55 -1.67 14.04 22.29
N ILE A 56 -0.93 13.25 21.53
CA ILE A 56 -0.39 13.67 20.23
C ILE A 56 -0.75 12.64 19.16
N ILE A 57 -1.16 13.12 17.99
CA ILE A 57 -1.55 12.30 16.85
C ILE A 57 -0.70 12.72 15.66
N PHE A 58 0.09 11.80 15.13
CA PHE A 58 0.88 12.04 13.92
C PHE A 58 0.14 11.57 12.67
N LYS A 59 0.19 12.40 11.63
CA LYS A 59 -0.18 11.96 10.27
C LYS A 59 0.87 10.97 9.76
N ALA A 60 0.48 10.05 8.87
CA ALA A 60 1.42 9.21 8.14
C ALA A 60 2.51 10.08 7.46
N LEU A 61 3.72 9.52 7.30
CA LEU A 61 4.89 10.21 6.74
C LEU A 61 5.45 11.37 7.59
N ARG A 62 4.93 11.61 8.81
CA ARG A 62 5.48 12.63 9.70
C ARG A 62 6.80 12.17 10.32
N LEU A 63 7.89 12.80 9.92
CA LEU A 63 9.18 12.64 10.59
C LEU A 63 9.11 13.27 11.99
N HIS A 64 9.56 12.52 12.99
CA HIS A 64 9.55 12.95 14.38
C HIS A 64 10.68 12.28 15.17
N HIS A 65 11.18 13.00 16.17
CA HIS A 65 12.17 12.54 17.12
C HIS A 65 11.66 12.75 18.54
N VAL A 66 11.84 11.77 19.41
CA VAL A 66 11.23 11.79 20.74
C VAL A 66 12.26 11.44 21.81
N VAL A 67 12.34 12.27 22.84
CA VAL A 67 13.27 12.10 23.96
C VAL A 67 12.48 12.07 25.27
N THR A 68 12.67 11.02 26.06
CA THR A 68 12.14 10.96 27.42
C THR A 68 13.04 11.76 28.35
N LEU A 69 12.53 12.89 28.87
CA LEU A 69 13.28 13.79 29.76
C LEU A 69 13.20 13.35 31.23
N LEU A 70 12.04 12.86 31.66
CA LEU A 70 11.80 12.30 32.99
C LEU A 70 11.01 11.01 32.87
N SER A 71 11.27 10.05 33.78
CA SER A 71 10.60 8.74 33.81
C SER A 71 9.09 8.88 33.70
N LEU A 72 8.51 8.18 32.72
CA LEU A 72 7.11 8.24 32.37
C LEU A 72 6.66 6.91 31.74
N ILE A 73 5.35 6.71 31.69
CA ILE A 73 4.72 5.63 30.92
C ILE A 73 3.83 6.29 29.86
N CYS A 74 4.03 5.90 28.59
CA CYS A 74 3.14 6.27 27.49
C CYS A 74 2.32 5.04 27.08
N THR A 75 1.07 5.28 26.67
CA THR A 75 0.28 4.33 25.88
C THR A 75 0.07 4.91 24.49
N GLY A 76 0.07 4.05 23.48
CA GLY A 76 -0.06 4.49 22.08
C GLY A 76 -0.18 3.31 21.12
N GLY A 77 -0.45 3.64 19.85
CA GLY A 77 -0.56 2.66 18.78
C GLY A 77 -0.64 3.31 17.41
N HIS A 78 -0.65 2.48 16.37
CA HIS A 78 -0.78 2.89 14.98
C HIS A 78 -2.15 2.49 14.44
N PHE A 79 -2.74 3.33 13.60
CA PHE A 79 -3.97 3.05 12.87
C PHE A 79 -3.89 3.60 11.45
N TYR A 80 -4.66 3.01 10.53
CA TYR A 80 -4.80 3.52 9.17
C TYR A 80 -6.12 4.25 9.00
N ARG A 81 -6.12 5.23 8.10
CA ARG A 81 -7.29 6.02 7.74
C ARG A 81 -7.35 6.18 6.23
N GLY A 82 -8.53 5.96 5.64
CA GLY A 82 -8.71 6.05 4.19
C GLY A 82 -8.33 7.41 3.62
N SER A 83 -8.53 8.49 4.38
CA SER A 83 -8.20 9.85 3.97
C SER A 83 -6.70 10.15 3.87
N THR A 84 -5.81 9.25 4.31
CA THR A 84 -4.35 9.44 4.28
C THR A 84 -3.63 8.32 3.53
N MET A 85 -4.33 7.64 2.61
CA MET A 85 -3.78 6.43 1.97
C MET A 85 -2.62 6.76 1.00
N THR A 86 -2.61 7.95 0.41
CA THR A 86 -1.50 8.45 -0.41
C THR A 86 -0.23 8.59 0.43
N GLU A 87 -0.32 9.25 1.59
CA GLU A 87 0.81 9.39 2.52
C GLU A 87 1.21 8.06 3.15
N THR A 88 0.24 7.18 3.42
CA THR A 88 0.49 5.82 3.92
C THR A 88 1.36 5.03 2.94
N MET A 89 0.99 5.06 1.66
CA MET A 89 1.73 4.39 0.61
C MET A 89 3.15 4.91 0.48
N ALA A 90 3.31 6.23 0.42
CA ALA A 90 4.61 6.85 0.39
C ALA A 90 5.45 6.50 1.62
N SER A 91 4.84 6.47 2.81
CA SER A 91 5.53 6.10 4.05
C SER A 91 6.00 4.65 4.03
N LEU A 92 5.19 3.70 3.54
CA LEU A 92 5.60 2.29 3.45
C LEU A 92 6.74 2.09 2.47
N ILE A 93 6.68 2.71 1.30
CA ILE A 93 7.73 2.64 0.28
C ILE A 93 9.02 3.24 0.84
N THR A 94 8.95 4.44 1.40
CA THR A 94 10.11 5.13 1.97
C THR A 94 10.70 4.33 3.13
N SER A 95 9.87 3.77 4.02
CA SER A 95 10.33 2.95 5.15
C SER A 95 11.02 1.66 4.71
N LEU A 96 10.56 1.01 3.63
CA LEU A 96 11.26 -0.16 3.09
C LEU A 96 12.58 0.23 2.44
N LEU A 97 12.62 1.36 1.74
CA LEU A 97 13.82 1.83 1.06
C LEU A 97 14.86 2.29 2.08
N LEU A 98 14.46 2.97 3.17
CA LEU A 98 15.30 3.65 4.16
C LEU A 98 15.12 3.12 5.61
N PRO A 99 15.09 1.78 5.85
CA PRO A 99 14.53 1.21 7.07
C PRO A 99 15.33 1.49 8.34
N CYS A 100 16.62 1.80 8.23
CA CYS A 100 17.48 2.16 9.37
C CYS A 100 17.76 3.67 9.46
N TYR A 101 17.19 4.45 8.55
CA TYR A 101 17.48 5.88 8.42
C TYR A 101 16.31 6.75 8.88
N ILE A 102 15.08 6.32 8.58
CA ILE A 102 13.88 7.11 8.90
C ILE A 102 13.01 6.50 10.00
N THR A 103 13.29 5.26 10.41
CA THR A 103 12.61 4.62 11.53
C THR A 103 13.59 3.79 12.36
N ASN A 104 13.42 3.80 13.67
CA ASN A 104 14.08 2.91 14.61
C ASN A 104 13.16 1.75 15.05
N THR A 105 11.93 1.71 14.55
CA THR A 105 10.91 0.74 14.94
C THR A 105 10.25 0.14 13.70
N SER A 106 10.09 -1.18 13.66
CA SER A 106 9.29 -1.85 12.64
C SER A 106 7.93 -2.27 13.19
N HIS A 107 6.85 -1.83 12.56
CA HIS A 107 5.49 -2.15 12.99
C HIS A 107 4.85 -3.19 12.08
N VAL A 108 5.32 -4.44 12.18
CA VAL A 108 4.84 -5.57 11.38
C VAL A 108 3.32 -5.74 11.52
N SER A 109 2.80 -5.67 12.74
CA SER A 109 1.36 -5.79 13.03
C SER A 109 0.52 -4.71 12.34
N SER A 110 1.10 -3.57 11.96
CA SER A 110 0.37 -2.55 11.21
C SER A 110 0.08 -3.02 9.78
N GLN A 111 0.95 -3.78 9.14
CA GLN A 111 0.66 -4.29 7.78
C GLN A 111 -0.57 -5.21 7.75
N TYR A 112 -0.81 -5.96 8.84
CA TYR A 112 -2.03 -6.75 9.02
C TYR A 112 -3.30 -5.88 9.01
N LEU A 113 -3.26 -4.69 9.61
CA LEU A 113 -4.41 -3.76 9.61
C LEU A 113 -4.79 -3.28 8.20
N LEU A 114 -3.84 -3.14 7.27
CA LEU A 114 -4.14 -2.80 5.87
C LEU A 114 -4.91 -3.92 5.17
N GLN A 115 -4.54 -5.17 5.45
CA GLN A 115 -5.25 -6.33 4.91
C GLN A 115 -6.67 -6.41 5.48
N LEU A 116 -6.82 -6.20 6.79
CA LEU A 116 -8.14 -6.12 7.43
C LEU A 116 -9.00 -4.98 6.89
N MET A 117 -8.41 -3.81 6.67
CA MET A 117 -9.11 -2.66 6.08
C MET A 117 -9.57 -2.96 4.65
N THR A 118 -8.76 -3.70 3.88
CA THR A 118 -9.11 -4.17 2.54
C THR A 118 -10.27 -5.16 2.57
N LEU A 119 -10.22 -6.15 3.46
CA LEU A 119 -11.31 -7.12 3.68
C LEU A 119 -12.60 -6.41 4.13
N TYR A 120 -12.49 -5.40 5.00
CA TYR A 120 -13.63 -4.59 5.40
C TYR A 120 -14.28 -3.88 4.20
N CYS A 121 -13.47 -3.24 3.34
CA CYS A 121 -13.97 -2.59 2.13
C CYS A 121 -14.65 -3.59 1.18
N HIS A 122 -14.05 -4.77 0.99
CA HIS A 122 -14.65 -5.85 0.22
C HIS A 122 -16.01 -6.28 0.78
N ASN A 123 -16.10 -6.51 2.10
CA ASN A 123 -17.36 -6.89 2.74
C ASN A 123 -18.43 -5.81 2.56
N CYS A 124 -18.04 -4.54 2.59
CA CYS A 124 -18.97 -3.43 2.33
C CYS A 124 -19.45 -3.41 0.88
N ILE A 125 -18.55 -3.56 -0.09
CA ILE A 125 -18.84 -3.35 -1.53
C ILE A 125 -19.45 -4.58 -2.19
N VAL A 126 -19.01 -5.79 -1.81
CA VAL A 126 -19.31 -7.04 -2.53
C VAL A 126 -20.32 -7.91 -1.79
N ILE A 127 -20.30 -7.91 -0.46
CA ILE A 127 -21.09 -8.86 0.35
C ILE A 127 -22.34 -8.20 0.94
N SER A 128 -22.21 -6.96 1.41
CA SER A 128 -23.29 -6.26 2.09
C SER A 128 -24.46 -6.02 1.12
N SER A 129 -25.64 -6.49 1.50
CA SER A 129 -26.88 -6.39 0.73
C SER A 129 -27.58 -5.03 0.81
N SER A 130 -26.99 -4.04 1.48
CA SER A 130 -27.67 -2.79 1.80
C SER A 130 -27.43 -1.70 0.75
N GLU A 131 -28.44 -0.85 0.58
CA GLU A 131 -28.40 0.38 -0.21
C GLU A 131 -27.36 1.41 0.28
N SER A 132 -26.53 1.07 1.27
CA SER A 132 -25.65 2.02 1.97
C SER A 132 -24.22 1.52 2.19
N TRP A 133 -23.67 0.71 1.29
CA TRP A 133 -22.22 0.41 1.30
C TRP A 133 -21.35 1.69 1.33
N LEU A 134 -21.86 2.79 0.74
CA LEU A 134 -21.30 4.14 0.83
C LEU A 134 -21.12 4.61 2.28
N SER A 135 -22.14 4.44 3.14
CA SER A 135 -22.05 4.86 4.54
C SER A 135 -21.07 4.02 5.34
N SER A 136 -20.97 2.72 5.03
CA SER A 136 -19.97 1.84 5.65
C SER A 136 -18.55 2.24 5.27
N LEU A 137 -18.29 2.60 4.01
CA LEU A 137 -17.00 3.13 3.58
C LEU A 137 -16.64 4.47 4.25
N ASN A 138 -17.63 5.32 4.52
CA ASN A 138 -17.40 6.57 5.27
C ASN A 138 -16.89 6.32 6.69
N LYS A 139 -17.21 5.18 7.33
CA LYS A 139 -16.69 4.84 8.68
C LYS A 139 -15.17 4.68 8.70
N VAL A 140 -14.57 4.26 7.57
CA VAL A 140 -13.11 4.17 7.39
C VAL A 140 -12.55 5.38 6.62
N SER A 141 -13.32 6.46 6.52
CA SER A 141 -12.97 7.72 5.85
C SER A 141 -12.77 7.61 4.33
N PHE A 142 -13.53 6.75 3.65
CA PHE A 142 -13.64 6.75 2.19
C PHE A 142 -14.96 7.38 1.73
N ASN A 143 -14.93 8.67 1.37
CA ASN A 143 -16.03 9.38 0.75
C ASN A 143 -15.95 9.32 -0.79
N ILE A 144 -16.47 8.24 -1.36
CA ILE A 144 -16.36 7.96 -2.80
C ILE A 144 -17.17 8.90 -3.71
N SER A 145 -17.86 9.91 -3.16
CA SER A 145 -18.44 11.00 -3.97
C SER A 145 -17.36 11.93 -4.54
N SER A 146 -16.14 11.86 -4.01
CA SER A 146 -14.97 12.59 -4.50
C SER A 146 -13.99 11.65 -5.21
N PHE A 147 -13.41 12.12 -6.32
CA PHE A 147 -12.35 11.39 -7.00
C PHE A 147 -11.17 11.12 -6.07
N THR A 148 -10.71 12.11 -5.30
CA THR A 148 -9.59 11.98 -4.36
C THR A 148 -9.79 10.81 -3.39
N SER A 149 -10.97 10.70 -2.78
CA SER A 149 -11.22 9.61 -1.84
C SER A 149 -11.39 8.26 -2.54
N TRP A 150 -11.95 8.24 -3.76
CA TRP A 150 -12.02 7.02 -4.56
C TRP A 150 -10.63 6.55 -4.99
N HIS A 151 -9.75 7.47 -5.41
CA HIS A 151 -8.35 7.19 -5.71
C HIS A 151 -7.64 6.61 -4.47
N ARG A 152 -7.85 7.18 -3.28
CA ARG A 152 -7.31 6.62 -2.03
C ARG A 152 -7.82 5.22 -1.71
N LEU A 153 -9.07 4.90 -2.07
CA LEU A 153 -9.58 3.53 -2.01
C LEU A 153 -8.79 2.63 -2.98
N ILE A 154 -8.56 3.07 -4.22
CA ILE A 154 -7.72 2.34 -5.17
C ILE A 154 -6.29 2.14 -4.62
N LEU A 155 -5.69 3.15 -4.00
CA LEU A 155 -4.37 3.03 -3.39
C LEU A 155 -4.32 1.98 -2.27
N LEU A 156 -5.37 1.86 -1.43
CA LEU A 156 -5.46 0.78 -0.44
C LEU A 156 -5.39 -0.60 -1.13
N HIS A 157 -6.10 -0.76 -2.25
CA HIS A 157 -6.11 -2.02 -3.00
C HIS A 157 -4.76 -2.30 -3.67
N VAL A 158 -4.10 -1.26 -4.21
CA VAL A 158 -2.73 -1.36 -4.71
C VAL A 158 -1.78 -1.81 -3.60
N LEU A 159 -1.86 -1.20 -2.42
CA LEU A 159 -1.07 -1.58 -1.25
C LEU A 159 -1.29 -3.03 -0.83
N ALA A 160 -2.53 -3.52 -0.87
CA ALA A 160 -2.83 -4.92 -0.57
C ALA A 160 -2.17 -5.88 -1.59
N ILE A 161 -2.19 -5.56 -2.89
CA ILE A 161 -1.50 -6.36 -3.92
C ILE A 161 0.02 -6.30 -3.79
N LEU A 162 0.57 -5.15 -3.41
CA LEU A 162 2.00 -4.95 -3.18
C LEU A 162 2.46 -5.35 -1.78
N GLY A 163 1.56 -5.82 -0.91
CA GLY A 163 1.85 -6.17 0.48
C GLY A 163 3.16 -6.95 0.65
N PRO A 164 3.36 -8.08 -0.06
CA PRO A 164 4.62 -8.83 0.03
C PRO A 164 5.87 -8.05 -0.39
N VAL A 165 5.74 -7.14 -1.35
CA VAL A 165 6.85 -6.28 -1.82
C VAL A 165 7.23 -5.27 -0.73
N LEU A 166 6.23 -4.76 0.01
CA LEU A 166 6.36 -3.72 1.04
C LEU A 166 6.70 -4.27 2.44
N ASP A 167 6.76 -5.58 2.58
CA ASP A 167 7.05 -6.28 3.83
C ASP A 167 8.46 -6.87 3.79
N TYR A 168 9.35 -6.33 4.63
CA TYR A 168 10.74 -6.76 4.71
C TYR A 168 10.89 -8.25 5.05
N ARG A 169 9.88 -8.89 5.69
CA ARG A 169 9.92 -10.29 6.10
C ARG A 169 9.90 -11.26 4.91
N PHE A 170 9.54 -10.77 3.72
CA PHE A 170 9.65 -11.55 2.49
C PHE A 170 11.07 -11.56 1.91
N TYR A 171 12.00 -10.77 2.46
CA TYR A 171 13.33 -10.62 1.92
C TYR A 171 14.35 -11.52 2.65
N PRO A 172 15.19 -12.29 1.93
CA PRO A 172 15.99 -13.37 2.54
C PRO A 172 16.98 -12.98 3.63
N THR A 173 17.51 -11.75 3.62
CA THR A 173 18.53 -11.31 4.59
C THR A 173 17.97 -10.50 5.75
N TRP A 174 16.63 -10.38 5.87
CA TRP A 174 16.01 -9.74 7.03
C TRP A 174 15.79 -10.77 8.14
N ASN A 175 16.83 -10.96 8.96
CA ASN A 175 16.95 -12.08 9.91
C ASN A 175 16.16 -11.94 11.23
N GLN A 176 15.27 -10.95 11.36
CA GLN A 176 14.67 -10.65 12.66
C GLN A 176 13.35 -11.39 12.92
N GLU A 177 12.49 -11.56 11.91
CA GLU A 177 11.20 -12.25 12.07
C GLU A 177 10.78 -12.93 10.76
N ALA A 178 10.50 -14.24 10.82
CA ALA A 178 9.89 -14.95 9.70
C ALA A 178 8.39 -14.61 9.63
N ILE A 179 7.85 -14.44 8.42
CA ILE A 179 6.41 -14.28 8.24
C ILE A 179 5.67 -15.58 8.62
N SER A 180 4.59 -15.45 9.39
CA SER A 180 3.77 -16.58 9.81
C SER A 180 2.81 -17.06 8.71
N ASP A 181 2.37 -18.32 8.78
CA ASP A 181 1.36 -18.84 7.84
C ASP A 181 0.03 -18.07 7.92
N PRO A 182 -0.52 -17.72 9.12
CA PRO A 182 -1.73 -16.89 9.22
C PRO A 182 -1.59 -15.52 8.55
N ASP A 183 -0.43 -14.87 8.66
CA ASP A 183 -0.17 -13.60 7.98
C ASP A 183 -0.20 -13.80 6.45
N CYS A 184 0.43 -14.87 5.95
CA CYS A 184 0.40 -15.20 4.52
C CYS A 184 -1.04 -15.45 4.03
N MET A 185 -1.86 -16.16 4.81
CA MET A 185 -3.26 -16.40 4.48
C MET A 185 -4.08 -15.12 4.44
N THR A 186 -3.85 -14.22 5.41
CA THR A 186 -4.55 -12.93 5.45
C THR A 186 -4.18 -12.06 4.24
N ILE A 187 -2.90 -12.04 3.87
CA ILE A 187 -2.44 -11.33 2.68
C ILE A 187 -3.08 -11.95 1.43
N ALA A 188 -3.08 -13.28 1.28
CA ALA A 188 -3.74 -13.94 0.15
C ALA A 188 -5.24 -13.59 0.09
N GLN A 189 -5.95 -13.70 1.22
CA GLN A 189 -7.36 -13.39 1.30
C GLN A 189 -7.65 -11.95 0.89
N ALA A 190 -6.90 -10.98 1.42
CA ALA A 190 -7.07 -9.58 1.08
C ALA A 190 -6.79 -9.30 -0.40
N ARG A 191 -5.78 -9.94 -1.00
CA ARG A 191 -5.52 -9.83 -2.44
C ARG A 191 -6.64 -10.40 -3.30
N GLY A 192 -7.23 -11.53 -2.91
CA GLY A 192 -8.41 -12.05 -3.57
C GLY A 192 -9.60 -11.11 -3.43
N ALA A 193 -9.77 -10.54 -2.24
CA ALA A 193 -10.80 -9.55 -1.95
C ALA A 193 -10.64 -8.30 -2.82
N VAL A 194 -9.41 -7.86 -3.10
CA VAL A 194 -9.14 -6.78 -4.06
C VAL A 194 -9.70 -7.13 -5.43
N MET A 195 -9.36 -8.29 -5.96
CA MET A 195 -9.78 -8.70 -7.31
C MET A 195 -11.30 -8.74 -7.45
N GLU A 196 -12.01 -9.28 -6.45
CA GLU A 196 -13.47 -9.27 -6.45
C GLU A 196 -14.06 -7.87 -6.28
N THR A 197 -13.47 -7.03 -5.43
CA THR A 197 -13.94 -5.66 -5.20
C THR A 197 -13.81 -4.80 -6.44
N ILE A 198 -12.65 -4.82 -7.12
CA ILE A 198 -12.42 -4.06 -8.35
C ILE A 198 -13.34 -4.53 -9.48
N ASN A 199 -13.57 -5.84 -9.59
CA ASN A 199 -14.54 -6.38 -10.54
C ASN A 199 -15.97 -5.91 -10.22
N SER A 200 -16.38 -5.91 -8.94
CA SER A 200 -17.69 -5.42 -8.51
C SER A 200 -17.88 -3.93 -8.84
N LEU A 201 -16.90 -3.08 -8.51
CA LEU A 201 -16.93 -1.65 -8.83
C LEU A 201 -17.05 -1.41 -10.35
N THR A 202 -16.40 -2.25 -11.16
CA THR A 202 -16.51 -2.21 -12.63
C THR A 202 -17.91 -2.63 -13.11
N SER A 203 -18.45 -3.72 -12.57
CA SER A 203 -19.79 -4.22 -12.92
C SER A 203 -20.91 -3.26 -12.54
N ILE A 204 -20.74 -2.48 -11.46
CA ILE A 204 -21.67 -1.43 -11.03
C ILE A 204 -21.55 -0.18 -11.93
N GLY A 205 -20.60 -0.14 -12.87
CA GLY A 205 -20.45 0.93 -13.85
C GLY A 205 -19.72 2.16 -13.31
N ILE A 206 -18.85 1.99 -12.31
CA ILE A 206 -17.96 3.07 -11.89
C ILE A 206 -16.95 3.32 -13.01
N THR A 207 -16.93 4.56 -13.50
CA THR A 207 -16.02 5.03 -14.54
C THR A 207 -15.36 6.33 -14.12
N VAL A 208 -14.14 6.52 -14.60
CA VAL A 208 -13.31 7.68 -14.28
C VAL A 208 -12.79 8.27 -15.57
N ARG A 209 -12.75 9.60 -15.65
CA ARG A 209 -12.10 10.30 -16.75
C ARG A 209 -10.90 11.06 -16.23
N ARG A 210 -9.71 10.71 -16.71
CA ARG A 210 -8.47 11.47 -16.44
C ARG A 210 -8.33 12.59 -17.47
N GLY A 211 -8.16 13.82 -17.04
CA GLY A 211 -7.83 14.96 -17.92
C GLY A 211 -9.02 15.74 -18.47
N PRO A 212 -8.77 16.72 -19.34
CA PRO A 212 -9.75 17.71 -19.76
C PRO A 212 -10.99 17.09 -20.42
N PRO A 213 -12.14 17.81 -20.47
CA PRO A 213 -13.33 17.36 -21.17
C PRO A 213 -13.01 16.89 -22.61
N GLY A 214 -13.30 15.63 -22.92
CA GLY A 214 -13.00 15.02 -24.23
C GLY A 214 -12.10 13.77 -24.16
N THR A 215 -11.41 13.53 -23.03
CA THR A 215 -10.70 12.26 -22.81
C THR A 215 -11.68 11.10 -22.56
N GLY A 216 -11.27 9.89 -22.93
CA GLY A 216 -12.10 8.68 -22.77
C GLY A 216 -12.37 8.32 -21.31
N TRP A 217 -13.54 7.74 -21.06
CA TRP A 217 -13.86 7.13 -19.76
C TRP A 217 -13.17 5.78 -19.65
N VAL A 218 -12.53 5.53 -18.50
CA VAL A 218 -11.96 4.22 -18.16
C VAL A 218 -12.76 3.57 -17.05
N THR A 219 -12.79 2.24 -17.05
CA THR A 219 -13.46 1.47 -15.99
C THR A 219 -12.66 1.51 -14.68
N ALA A 220 -13.31 1.20 -13.55
CA ALA A 220 -12.61 1.03 -12.27
C ALA A 220 -11.46 0.01 -12.36
N ARG A 221 -11.66 -1.09 -13.10
CA ARG A 221 -10.63 -2.09 -13.35
C ARG A 221 -9.43 -1.52 -14.12
N GLN A 222 -9.68 -0.83 -15.22
CA GLN A 222 -8.61 -0.24 -16.03
C GLN A 222 -7.82 0.77 -15.21
N TYR A 223 -8.49 1.66 -14.48
CA TYR A 223 -7.81 2.63 -13.62
C TYR A 223 -6.97 1.94 -12.52
N PHE A 224 -7.50 0.90 -11.87
CA PHE A 224 -6.76 0.14 -10.86
C PHE A 224 -5.52 -0.51 -11.45
N ASP A 225 -5.64 -1.17 -12.60
CA ASP A 225 -4.54 -1.83 -13.29
C ASP A 225 -3.47 -0.79 -13.71
N ASP A 226 -3.87 0.38 -14.22
CA ASP A 226 -2.95 1.50 -14.53
C ASP A 226 -2.22 2.01 -13.29
N ALA A 227 -2.94 2.18 -12.17
CA ALA A 227 -2.38 2.67 -10.91
C ALA A 227 -1.39 1.65 -10.31
N LEU A 228 -1.72 0.36 -10.36
CA LEU A 228 -0.84 -0.71 -9.92
C LEU A 228 0.44 -0.75 -10.79
N LEU A 229 0.29 -0.72 -12.12
CA LEU A 229 1.44 -0.73 -13.04
C LEU A 229 2.36 0.47 -12.79
N ALA A 230 1.80 1.69 -12.78
CA ALA A 230 2.57 2.90 -12.51
C ALA A 230 3.30 2.81 -11.16
N THR A 231 2.61 2.34 -10.11
CA THR A 231 3.24 2.12 -8.80
C THR A 231 4.41 1.15 -8.88
N THR A 232 4.25 0.01 -9.54
CA THR A 232 5.31 -1.01 -9.62
C THR A 232 6.54 -0.52 -10.36
N ILE A 233 6.34 0.24 -11.45
CA ILE A 233 7.42 0.88 -12.22
C ILE A 233 8.18 1.87 -11.33
N LEU A 234 7.45 2.78 -10.68
CA LEU A 234 8.00 3.78 -9.78
C LEU A 234 8.76 3.15 -8.62
N PHE A 235 8.24 2.06 -8.07
CA PHE A 235 8.90 1.34 -6.98
C PHE A 235 10.24 0.73 -7.42
N ARG A 236 10.31 0.14 -8.63
CA ARG A 236 11.56 -0.37 -9.19
C ARG A 236 12.57 0.76 -9.42
N GLN A 237 12.13 1.86 -10.04
CA GLN A 237 12.97 3.04 -10.28
C GLN A 237 13.48 3.65 -8.97
N ALA A 238 12.64 3.70 -7.94
CA ALA A 238 13.03 4.14 -6.62
C ALA A 238 14.14 3.25 -6.04
N PHE A 239 13.99 1.93 -6.07
CA PHE A 239 15.04 0.99 -5.63
C PHE A 239 16.39 1.25 -6.32
N VAL A 240 16.39 1.47 -7.64
CA VAL A 240 17.60 1.79 -8.41
C VAL A 240 18.20 3.12 -7.96
N THR A 241 17.39 4.18 -7.99
CA THR A 241 17.79 5.55 -7.63
C THR A 241 18.49 5.58 -6.27
N VAL A 242 17.87 4.89 -5.33
CA VAL A 242 18.25 4.78 -3.94
C VAL A 242 19.51 3.93 -3.77
N THR A 243 19.72 2.91 -4.60
CA THR A 243 20.92 2.08 -4.62
C THR A 243 22.11 2.85 -5.19
N GLU A 244 21.92 3.55 -6.32
CA GLU A 244 22.97 4.33 -6.99
C GLU A 244 23.41 5.54 -6.15
N LYS A 245 22.45 6.33 -5.62
CA LYS A 245 22.78 7.50 -4.77
C LYS A 245 23.46 7.10 -3.45
N ALA A 246 23.17 5.91 -2.91
CA ALA A 246 23.77 5.44 -1.66
C ALA A 246 25.23 4.97 -1.81
N LYS A 247 25.73 4.68 -3.03
CA LYS A 247 27.09 4.17 -3.25
C LYS A 247 28.19 5.15 -2.82
N GLY A 248 27.91 6.47 -2.82
CA GLY A 248 28.88 7.50 -2.44
C GLY A 248 28.93 7.80 -0.94
N SER A 249 27.78 7.91 -0.29
CA SER A 249 27.66 8.53 1.05
C SER A 249 27.23 7.56 2.15
N HIS A 250 26.68 6.41 1.77
CA HIS A 250 26.03 5.46 2.68
C HIS A 250 26.26 4.00 2.24
N ALA A 251 27.52 3.58 2.18
CA ALA A 251 27.93 2.27 1.67
C ALA A 251 27.17 1.07 2.31
N GLY A 252 26.88 1.11 3.61
CA GLY A 252 26.11 0.06 4.30
C GLY A 252 24.66 -0.05 3.83
N LEU A 253 24.05 1.08 3.49
CA LEU A 253 22.68 1.17 2.96
C LEU A 253 22.62 0.70 1.49
N SER A 254 23.64 1.03 0.70
CA SER A 254 23.77 0.58 -0.69
C SER A 254 23.89 -0.96 -0.81
N ASN A 255 24.68 -1.58 0.08
CA ASN A 255 24.89 -3.04 0.08
C ASN A 255 23.58 -3.80 0.39
N PHE A 256 22.83 -3.36 1.40
CA PHE A 256 21.52 -3.93 1.75
C PHE A 256 20.58 -3.95 0.53
N ARG A 257 20.49 -2.83 -0.17
CA ARG A 257 19.56 -2.66 -1.30
C ARG A 257 19.97 -3.43 -2.53
N THR A 258 21.28 -3.48 -2.83
CA THR A 258 21.82 -4.28 -3.94
C THR A 258 21.48 -5.76 -3.76
N ALA A 259 21.56 -6.29 -2.53
CA ALA A 259 21.19 -7.67 -2.23
C ALA A 259 19.67 -7.94 -2.39
N HIS A 260 18.84 -6.94 -2.12
CA HIS A 260 17.38 -7.07 -2.13
C HIS A 260 16.70 -6.72 -3.45
N GLN A 261 17.32 -5.89 -4.29
CA GLN A 261 16.72 -5.42 -5.54
C GLN A 261 16.28 -6.57 -6.47
N PRO A 262 17.07 -7.63 -6.73
CA PRO A 262 16.60 -8.75 -7.55
C PRO A 262 15.37 -9.44 -6.95
N HIS A 263 15.31 -9.53 -5.62
CA HIS A 263 14.16 -10.10 -4.92
C HIS A 263 12.93 -9.19 -4.99
N ALA A 264 13.10 -7.88 -4.81
CA ALA A 264 12.03 -6.89 -4.97
C ALA A 264 11.42 -6.95 -6.38
N VAL A 265 12.24 -6.99 -7.43
CA VAL A 265 11.78 -7.12 -8.82
C VAL A 265 11.01 -8.43 -9.02
N LYS A 266 11.49 -9.55 -8.45
CA LYS A 266 10.78 -10.83 -8.48
C LYS A 266 9.41 -10.73 -7.81
N LEU A 267 9.30 -10.06 -6.65
CA LEU A 267 8.04 -9.87 -5.95
C LEU A 267 7.09 -8.95 -6.73
N LEU A 268 7.57 -7.84 -7.30
CA LEU A 268 6.79 -6.93 -8.15
C LEU A 268 6.17 -7.67 -9.34
N ARG A 269 6.99 -8.43 -10.09
CA ARG A 269 6.51 -9.25 -11.21
C ARG A 269 5.39 -10.20 -10.77
N ARG A 270 5.59 -10.88 -9.63
CA ARG A 270 4.60 -11.80 -9.03
C ARG A 270 3.31 -11.11 -8.61
N SER A 271 3.38 -9.86 -8.15
CA SER A 271 2.20 -9.05 -7.85
C SER A 271 1.39 -8.70 -9.10
N LEU A 272 2.00 -8.69 -10.29
CA LEU A 272 1.35 -8.43 -11.58
C LEU A 272 0.88 -9.69 -12.32
N CYS A 273 1.34 -10.89 -11.93
CA CYS A 273 1.08 -12.14 -12.65
C CYS A 273 -0.41 -12.52 -12.82
N TYR A 274 -1.32 -11.92 -12.05
CA TYR A 274 -2.77 -12.12 -12.23
C TYR A 274 -3.29 -11.53 -13.56
N ARG A 275 -2.50 -10.69 -14.24
CA ARG A 275 -2.76 -10.11 -15.57
C ARG A 275 -1.49 -10.13 -16.43
N PRO A 276 -1.40 -11.02 -17.44
CA PRO A 276 -0.26 -11.09 -18.34
C PRO A 276 0.09 -9.76 -19.01
N ASP A 277 -0.92 -8.98 -19.41
CA ASP A 277 -0.71 -7.67 -20.05
C ASP A 277 0.05 -6.69 -19.14
N LEU A 278 -0.24 -6.68 -17.84
CA LEU A 278 0.44 -5.79 -16.89
C LEU A 278 1.88 -6.23 -16.67
N LEU A 279 2.12 -7.53 -16.58
CA LEU A 279 3.47 -8.07 -16.47
C LEU A 279 4.29 -7.72 -17.71
N ASN A 280 3.70 -7.88 -18.90
CA ASN A 280 4.36 -7.52 -20.16
C ASN A 280 4.65 -6.02 -20.24
N ALA A 281 3.70 -5.16 -19.86
CA ALA A 281 3.89 -3.72 -19.84
C ALA A 281 4.98 -3.29 -18.83
N PHE A 282 5.02 -3.93 -17.65
CA PHE A 282 6.09 -3.71 -16.67
C PHE A 282 7.45 -4.10 -17.21
N ASP A 283 7.56 -5.25 -17.89
CA ASP A 283 8.82 -5.70 -18.49
C ASP A 283 9.25 -4.80 -19.66
N GLN A 284 8.30 -4.35 -20.48
CA GLN A 284 8.53 -3.44 -21.59
C GLN A 284 9.05 -2.07 -21.14
N ALA A 285 8.61 -1.58 -19.97
CA ALA A 285 9.07 -0.32 -19.41
C ALA A 285 10.59 -0.27 -19.17
N PHE A 286 11.27 -1.42 -19.19
CA PHE A 286 12.70 -1.54 -18.88
C PHE A 286 13.53 -2.30 -19.92
N THR A 287 13.02 -2.47 -21.16
CA THR A 287 13.74 -3.19 -22.23
C THR A 287 14.08 -2.32 -23.46
N GLY A 288 13.72 -1.03 -23.47
CA GLY A 288 13.97 -0.09 -24.59
C GLY A 288 15.29 0.70 -24.51
N PRO A 289 15.79 1.27 -25.62
CA PRO A 289 17.01 2.09 -25.63
C PRO A 289 16.88 3.40 -24.83
N ASP A 290 15.65 3.91 -24.66
CA ASP A 290 15.33 5.05 -23.78
C ASP A 290 14.98 4.60 -22.34
N SER A 291 15.15 3.31 -22.00
CA SER A 291 14.84 2.78 -20.67
C SER A 291 15.89 3.12 -19.62
N ALA A 292 16.57 4.25 -19.77
CA ALA A 292 17.47 4.74 -18.74
C ALA A 292 16.67 4.73 -17.43
N GLU A 293 17.19 4.03 -16.43
CA GLU A 293 16.67 4.03 -15.07
C GLU A 293 16.97 5.42 -14.49
N GLU A 294 16.30 6.44 -15.04
CA GLU A 294 16.48 7.82 -14.60
C GLU A 294 16.12 7.91 -13.12
N PRO A 295 16.90 8.65 -12.33
CA PRO A 295 16.58 8.88 -10.93
C PRO A 295 15.18 9.46 -10.83
N VAL A 296 14.27 8.75 -10.19
CA VAL A 296 12.90 9.23 -9.99
C VAL A 296 12.79 9.84 -8.62
N ASP A 297 12.21 11.02 -8.56
CA ASP A 297 11.85 11.62 -7.29
C ASP A 297 10.57 10.97 -6.77
N LEU A 298 10.63 10.44 -5.54
CA LEU A 298 9.54 9.70 -4.90
C LEU A 298 8.28 10.54 -4.63
N TYR A 299 8.26 11.86 -4.87
CA TYR A 299 7.00 12.60 -4.93
C TYR A 299 6.10 12.13 -6.08
N THR A 300 6.63 11.35 -7.03
CA THR A 300 5.88 10.77 -8.15
C THR A 300 5.20 9.43 -7.83
N ILE A 301 5.41 8.82 -6.65
CA ILE A 301 4.68 7.61 -6.20
C ILE A 301 3.19 7.86 -6.39
N PRO A 302 2.52 7.12 -7.28
CA PRO A 302 1.61 7.68 -8.26
C PRO A 302 0.62 8.62 -7.59
N LEU A 303 1.03 9.88 -7.53
CA LEU A 303 0.12 11.01 -7.65
C LEU A 303 -0.32 10.95 -9.11
N LEU A 304 -1.21 10.00 -9.41
CA LEU A 304 -2.07 10.13 -10.57
C LEU A 304 -2.80 11.45 -10.33
N ALA A 305 -2.26 12.50 -10.93
CA ALA A 305 -2.34 13.85 -10.44
C ALA A 305 -3.73 14.19 -9.90
N GLU A 306 -3.80 14.67 -8.66
CA GLU A 306 -4.92 15.50 -8.24
C GLU A 306 -5.03 16.76 -9.11
N GLU A 307 -3.97 17.07 -9.88
CA GLU A 307 -3.91 18.14 -10.87
C GLU A 307 -4.43 17.68 -12.24
N GLY A 308 -5.75 17.84 -12.38
CA GLY A 308 -6.49 17.67 -13.62
C GLY A 308 -7.98 17.72 -13.31
N VAL A 309 -8.81 18.21 -14.25
CA VAL A 309 -10.26 18.03 -14.13
C VAL A 309 -10.53 16.54 -14.21
N VAL A 310 -10.81 15.90 -13.08
CA VAL A 310 -11.10 14.47 -13.02
C VAL A 310 -12.56 14.30 -12.62
N ASP A 311 -13.36 13.86 -13.59
CA ASP A 311 -14.76 13.53 -13.35
C ASP A 311 -14.87 12.06 -12.93
N LEU A 312 -15.50 11.83 -11.78
CA LEU A 312 -15.92 10.49 -11.34
C LEU A 312 -17.39 10.31 -11.69
N ARG A 313 -17.72 9.31 -12.51
CA ARG A 313 -19.09 8.89 -12.75
C ARG A 313 -19.36 7.59 -12.01
N CYS A 314 -20.16 7.71 -10.95
CA CYS A 314 -20.75 6.57 -10.29
C CYS A 314 -22.17 6.40 -10.85
N MET A 315 -22.36 5.48 -11.80
CA MET A 315 -23.71 5.11 -12.24
C MET A 315 -24.34 4.17 -11.21
N VAL A 316 -24.53 4.63 -9.97
CA VAL A 316 -25.42 3.93 -9.04
C VAL A 316 -26.81 4.06 -9.65
N ARG A 317 -27.32 3.01 -10.27
CA ARG A 317 -28.76 2.92 -10.50
C ARG A 317 -29.42 2.92 -9.12
N ALA A 318 -29.84 4.11 -8.68
CA ALA A 318 -30.89 4.20 -7.67
C ALA A 318 -32.06 3.39 -8.22
N SER A 319 -32.52 2.41 -7.47
CA SER A 319 -33.56 1.42 -7.79
C SER A 319 -33.13 0.24 -8.69
N GLY A 320 -33.03 -0.95 -8.07
CA GLY A 320 -33.63 -2.16 -8.63
C GLY A 320 -32.76 -3.23 -9.30
N SER A 321 -31.43 -3.13 -9.41
CA SER A 321 -30.65 -4.14 -10.15
C SER A 321 -29.49 -4.78 -9.37
N ASN A 322 -29.70 -6.05 -8.97
CA ASN A 322 -28.72 -7.13 -8.84
C ASN A 322 -27.25 -6.74 -8.56
N CYS A 323 -26.93 -6.25 -7.36
CA CYS A 323 -25.62 -6.61 -6.79
C CYS A 323 -25.68 -8.13 -6.51
N PRO A 324 -24.80 -8.96 -7.10
CA PRO A 324 -24.76 -10.37 -6.79
C PRO A 324 -24.57 -10.52 -5.27
N LYS A 325 -25.50 -11.23 -4.60
CA LYS A 325 -25.35 -11.58 -3.19
C LYS A 325 -24.24 -12.62 -3.08
N ASN A 326 -22.99 -12.16 -3.06
CA ASN A 326 -21.86 -13.03 -2.85
C ASN A 326 -21.78 -13.37 -1.36
N LYS A 327 -21.75 -14.66 -1.04
CA LYS A 327 -21.45 -15.13 0.32
C LYS A 327 -19.98 -14.86 0.62
N HIS A 328 -19.68 -14.51 1.87
CA HIS A 328 -18.30 -14.44 2.34
C HIS A 328 -17.66 -15.82 2.28
N ASP A 329 -16.62 -15.95 1.47
CA ASP A 329 -15.88 -17.20 1.28
C ASP A 329 -14.37 -16.94 1.36
N PRO A 330 -13.76 -17.07 2.56
CA PRO A 330 -12.34 -16.83 2.76
C PRO A 330 -11.46 -17.71 1.87
N ILE A 331 -11.84 -18.96 1.66
CA ILE A 331 -11.04 -19.95 0.93
C ILE A 331 -10.97 -19.55 -0.55
N LYS A 332 -12.11 -19.22 -1.15
CA LYS A 332 -12.15 -18.68 -2.52
C LYS A 332 -11.32 -17.42 -2.69
N LEU A 333 -11.36 -16.50 -1.71
CA LEU A 333 -10.53 -15.29 -1.75
C LEU A 333 -9.04 -15.64 -1.63
N ILE A 334 -8.65 -16.55 -0.74
CA ILE A 334 -7.27 -17.03 -0.62
C ILE A 334 -6.80 -17.64 -1.95
N HIS A 335 -7.59 -18.50 -2.59
CA HIS A 335 -7.26 -19.06 -3.91
C HIS A 335 -7.04 -17.98 -4.97
N LYS A 336 -7.89 -16.95 -5.00
CA LYS A 336 -7.77 -15.85 -5.96
C LYS A 336 -6.56 -14.96 -5.72
N GLY A 337 -6.18 -14.75 -4.46
CA GLY A 337 -5.06 -13.88 -4.09
C GLY A 337 -3.75 -14.61 -3.81
N ALA A 338 -3.73 -15.93 -3.92
CA ALA A 338 -2.54 -16.75 -3.83
C ALA A 338 -1.60 -16.45 -5.02
N THR A 339 -0.39 -15.97 -4.73
CA THR A 339 0.69 -15.97 -5.73
C THR A 339 1.94 -16.56 -5.13
N TRP A 340 2.83 -17.03 -6.01
CA TRP A 340 4.11 -17.67 -5.67
C TRP A 340 5.08 -16.81 -4.84
N SER A 341 4.77 -15.53 -4.62
CA SER A 341 5.49 -14.61 -3.71
C SER A 341 5.18 -14.87 -2.24
N LEU A 342 4.03 -15.46 -1.93
CA LEU A 342 3.73 -15.90 -0.59
C LEU A 342 4.59 -17.14 -0.30
N ASN A 343 5.25 -17.15 0.86
CA ASN A 343 6.32 -18.06 1.29
C ASN A 343 6.13 -19.54 0.85
N GLN A 344 7.20 -20.33 0.71
CA GLN A 344 7.09 -21.79 0.53
C GLN A 344 6.20 -22.46 1.59
N ALA A 345 6.14 -21.90 2.81
CA ALA A 345 5.22 -22.35 3.85
C ALA A 345 3.74 -22.18 3.45
N PHE A 346 3.38 -21.05 2.82
CA PHE A 346 2.06 -20.85 2.21
C PHE A 346 1.75 -21.91 1.14
N MET A 347 2.72 -22.28 0.31
CA MET A 347 2.51 -23.32 -0.71
C MET A 347 2.21 -24.70 -0.12
N ARG A 348 2.72 -25.01 1.08
CA ARG A 348 2.39 -26.25 1.80
C ARG A 348 0.97 -26.21 2.34
N THR A 349 0.61 -25.14 3.05
CA THR A 349 -0.75 -24.98 3.58
C THR A 349 -1.79 -24.88 2.47
N TYR A 350 -1.45 -24.25 1.34
CA TYR A 350 -2.29 -24.18 0.15
C TYR A 350 -2.49 -25.56 -0.49
N ALA A 351 -1.44 -26.38 -0.58
CA ALA A 351 -1.57 -27.76 -1.02
C ALA A 351 -2.47 -28.58 -0.09
N ASP A 352 -2.40 -28.35 1.23
CA ASP A 352 -3.28 -28.99 2.21
C ASP A 352 -4.74 -28.51 2.07
N ILE A 353 -4.98 -27.23 1.76
CA ILE A 353 -6.32 -26.70 1.45
C ILE A 353 -6.89 -27.37 0.19
N LEU A 354 -6.10 -27.43 -0.89
CA LEU A 354 -6.50 -28.09 -2.14
C LEU A 354 -6.84 -29.56 -1.90
N LYS A 355 -6.02 -30.26 -1.12
CA LYS A 355 -6.23 -31.67 -0.77
C LYS A 355 -7.54 -31.87 0.00
N ARG A 356 -7.84 -31.02 0.98
CA ARG A 356 -9.11 -31.08 1.73
C ARG A 356 -10.33 -30.81 0.85
N GLU A 357 -10.23 -29.91 -0.13
CA GLU A 357 -11.32 -29.70 -1.09
C GLU A 357 -11.55 -30.90 -2.01
N GLU A 358 -10.50 -31.59 -2.43
CA GLU A 358 -10.61 -32.85 -3.18
C GLU A 358 -11.31 -33.92 -2.33
N GLU A 359 -10.91 -34.07 -1.06
CA GLU A 359 -11.54 -35.01 -0.11
C GLU A 359 -13.03 -34.70 0.12
N VAL A 360 -13.42 -33.42 0.21
CA VAL A 360 -14.83 -33.02 0.36
C VAL A 360 -15.63 -33.28 -0.92
N LYS A 361 -15.07 -32.99 -2.10
CA LYS A 361 -15.72 -33.25 -3.39
C LYS A 361 -15.92 -34.74 -3.67
N ASP A 362 -14.99 -35.58 -3.21
CA ASP A 362 -15.12 -37.03 -3.35
C ASP A 362 -16.17 -37.60 -2.39
N ASN A 363 -16.29 -37.05 -1.17
CA ASN A 363 -17.36 -37.42 -0.23
C ASN A 363 -18.76 -36.99 -0.73
N ASP A 364 -18.88 -35.77 -1.28
CA ASP A 364 -20.15 -35.28 -1.86
C ASP A 364 -20.59 -36.11 -3.09
N LYS A 365 -19.64 -36.66 -3.86
CA LYS A 365 -19.96 -37.58 -4.97
C LYS A 365 -20.44 -38.95 -4.47
N MET A 366 -19.85 -39.45 -3.39
CA MET A 366 -20.28 -40.73 -2.81
C MET A 366 -21.68 -40.67 -2.19
N GLU A 367 -22.13 -39.51 -1.70
CA GLU A 367 -23.50 -39.33 -1.17
C GLU A 367 -24.57 -39.16 -2.26
N VAL A 368 -24.20 -38.80 -3.50
CA VAL A 368 -25.15 -38.66 -4.62
C VAL A 368 -25.39 -39.99 -5.35
N ASP A 369 -24.47 -40.96 -5.19
CA ASP A 369 -24.55 -42.30 -5.78
C ASP A 369 -25.15 -43.36 -4.81
N THR A 370 -25.66 -42.95 -3.64
CA THR A 370 -26.45 -43.77 -2.70
C THR A 370 -27.88 -43.29 -2.64
#